data_AF-A0A355D7P8-F1
#
_entry.id   AF-A0A355D7P8-F1
#
_cell.length_a   1.000
_cell.length_b   1.000
_cell.length_c   1.000
_cell.angle_alpha   90.00
_cell.angle_beta   90.00
_cell.angle_gamma   90.00
#
_symmetry.space_group_name_H-M   'P 1'
#
loop_
_entity.id
_entity.type
_entity.pdbx_description
1 polymer ?
#
loop_
_entity_poly.entity_id
_entity_poly.type
_entity_poly.pdbx_seq_one_letter_code
_entity_poly.pdbx_strand_id
1 'polypeptide(L)'
;MKSKKILASLLALSMVTSAALVGCGKGEEKGAGTATNGEADAEQYLNMLLQSEPKTIDQSKSSDSYSSQILANCQESLTRIVQDENGKDKIEKGIAESWETSDDKLTWTFKLRDAKWSDG
;
A
#
# COMPACT_ATOMS: atom_id res chain seq x y z
N MET A 1 -20.34 -0.38 58.83
CA MET A 1 -21.21 -0.17 57.64
C MET A 1 -20.88 1.09 56.85
N LYS A 2 -20.53 2.23 57.49
CA LYS A 2 -20.17 3.46 56.77
C LYS A 2 -18.84 3.35 56.00
N SER A 3 -17.81 2.73 56.58
CA SER A 3 -16.52 2.48 55.91
C SER A 3 -16.61 1.55 54.69
N LYS A 4 -17.43 0.48 54.77
CA LYS A 4 -17.66 -0.43 53.63
C LYS A 4 -18.44 0.22 52.48
N LYS A 5 -19.35 1.16 52.80
CA LYS A 5 -20.08 1.97 51.81
C LYS A 5 -19.16 3.01 51.15
N ILE A 6 -18.27 3.64 51.92
CA ILE A 6 -17.26 4.58 51.41
C ILE A 6 -16.24 3.86 50.51
N LEU A 7 -15.80 2.65 50.89
CA LEU A 7 -14.89 1.84 50.09
C LEU A 7 -15.52 1.39 48.76
N ALA A 8 -16.80 1.01 48.78
CA ALA A 8 -17.55 0.65 47.58
C ALA A 8 -17.79 1.86 46.64
N SER A 9 -18.07 3.05 47.19
CA SER A 9 -18.20 4.28 46.42
C SER A 9 -16.87 4.72 45.78
N LEU A 10 -15.74 4.54 46.47
CA LEU A 10 -14.40 4.82 45.93
C LEU A 10 -14.01 3.86 44.79
N LEU A 11 -14.37 2.58 44.91
CA LEU A 11 -14.08 1.58 43.88
C LEU A 11 -14.96 1.74 42.63
N ALA A 12 -16.22 2.15 42.81
CA ALA A 12 -17.12 2.48 41.70
C ALA A 12 -16.66 3.76 40.97
N LEU A 13 -16.20 4.78 41.71
CA LEU A 13 -15.66 5.99 41.12
C LEU A 13 -14.35 5.72 40.35
N SER A 14 -13.49 4.82 40.84
CA SER A 14 -12.27 4.44 40.12
C SER A 14 -12.55 3.66 38.83
N MET A 15 -13.58 2.82 38.79
CA MET A 15 -13.97 2.09 37.57
C MET A 15 -14.57 3.01 36.49
N VAL A 16 -15.31 4.05 36.88
CA VAL A 16 -15.88 5.03 35.93
C VAL A 16 -14.79 5.94 35.36
N THR A 17 -13.77 6.30 36.15
CA THR A 17 -12.62 7.08 35.65
C THR A 17 -11.73 6.28 34.69
N SER A 18 -11.63 4.95 34.81
CA SER A 18 -10.83 4.14 33.88
C SER A 18 -11.45 4.04 32.48
N ALA A 19 -12.78 4.14 32.36
CA ALA A 19 -13.46 4.16 31.06
C ALA A 19 -13.34 5.51 30.33
N ALA A 20 -13.13 6.60 31.08
CA ALA A 20 -12.94 7.94 30.50
C ALA A 20 -11.50 8.22 30.05
N LEU A 21 -10.51 7.41 30.45
CA LEU A 21 -9.08 7.61 30.12
C LEU A 21 -8.54 6.75 28.97
N VAL A 22 -9.36 5.93 28.30
CA VAL A 22 -8.96 5.26 27.03
C VAL A 22 -9.10 6.18 25.81
N GLY A 23 -9.31 7.49 26.02
CA GLY A 23 -9.51 8.47 24.96
C GLY A 23 -8.72 9.75 25.13
N CYS A 24 -7.41 9.68 25.44
CA CYS A 24 -6.47 10.77 25.16
C CYS A 24 -5.01 10.34 25.31
N GLY A 25 -4.63 9.28 24.60
CA GLY A 25 -3.24 9.10 24.19
C GLY A 25 -3.09 9.76 22.83
N LYS A 26 -2.42 10.90 22.76
CA LYS A 26 -1.88 11.47 21.51
C LYS A 26 -0.76 10.53 21.02
N GLY A 27 -1.15 9.35 20.58
CA GLY A 27 -0.34 8.42 19.81
C GLY A 27 -0.84 8.49 18.39
N GLU A 28 0.06 8.73 17.45
CA GLU A 28 -0.19 8.54 16.03
C GLU A 28 -0.54 7.07 15.79
N GLU A 29 -1.80 6.71 15.94
CA GLU A 29 -2.34 5.51 15.33
C GLU A 29 -2.40 5.77 13.83
N LYS A 30 -1.45 5.19 13.10
CA LYS A 30 -1.60 4.88 11.68
C LYS A 30 -2.77 3.92 11.54
N GLY A 31 -3.98 4.47 11.48
CA GLY A 31 -5.16 3.75 11.06
C GLY A 31 -4.92 3.18 9.67
N ALA A 32 -5.14 1.88 9.51
CA ALA A 32 -5.35 1.27 8.21
C ALA A 32 -6.55 1.99 7.56
N GLY A 33 -6.25 2.85 6.61
CA GLY A 33 -7.23 3.74 5.99
C GLY A 33 -8.32 2.94 5.30
N THR A 34 -9.54 3.04 5.81
CA THR A 34 -10.73 2.80 5.00
C THR A 34 -10.76 3.93 3.97
N ALA A 35 -10.71 3.59 2.68
CA ALA A 35 -10.79 4.56 1.60
C ALA A 35 -12.13 5.30 1.67
N THR A 36 -12.11 6.48 2.29
CA THR A 36 -13.20 7.45 2.22
C THR A 36 -12.98 8.29 0.97
N ASN A 37 -14.05 8.62 0.25
CA ASN A 37 -14.07 9.57 -0.87
C ASN A 37 -13.75 11.01 -0.36
N GLY A 38 -12.57 11.19 0.25
CA GLY A 38 -12.01 12.49 0.55
C GLY A 38 -11.41 13.09 -0.72
N GLU A 39 -11.58 14.39 -0.88
CA GLU A 39 -10.92 15.14 -1.95
C GLU A 39 -9.41 14.95 -1.81
N ALA A 40 -8.74 14.61 -2.91
CA ALA A 40 -7.30 14.37 -2.92
C ALA A 40 -6.57 15.66 -2.50
N ASP A 41 -5.55 15.56 -1.65
CA ASP A 41 -4.71 16.70 -1.27
C ASP A 41 -4.21 17.46 -2.51
N ALA A 42 -4.17 18.79 -2.47
CA ALA A 42 -3.88 19.60 -3.65
C ALA A 42 -2.45 19.36 -4.20
N GLU A 43 -1.48 19.02 -3.34
CA GLU A 43 -0.08 18.88 -3.75
C GLU A 43 0.31 17.44 -4.10
N GLN A 44 -0.42 16.43 -3.62
CA GLN A 44 -0.20 15.00 -3.92
C GLN A 44 1.26 14.53 -3.69
N TYR A 45 1.92 15.00 -2.62
CA TYR A 45 3.25 14.54 -2.27
C TYR A 45 3.24 13.24 -1.46
N LEU A 46 4.04 12.26 -1.89
CA LEU A 46 4.30 11.03 -1.16
C LEU A 46 5.77 10.95 -0.73
N ASN A 47 6.01 11.09 0.58
CA ASN A 47 7.35 10.90 1.16
C ASN A 47 7.51 9.46 1.64
N MET A 48 8.48 8.74 1.08
CA MET A 48 8.75 7.34 1.40
C MET A 48 10.18 7.13 1.92
N LEU A 49 10.37 6.09 2.73
CA LEU A 49 11.68 5.62 3.14
C LEU A 49 12.07 4.40 2.30
N LEU A 50 13.25 4.44 1.72
CA LEU A 50 13.91 3.25 1.18
C LEU A 50 14.85 2.68 2.25
N GLN A 51 14.70 1.40 2.61
CA GLN A 51 15.46 0.81 3.72
C GLN A 51 16.95 0.58 3.38
N SER A 52 17.32 0.61 2.11
CA SER A 52 18.71 0.50 1.64
C SER A 52 18.89 1.19 0.30
N GLU A 53 20.12 1.49 -0.06
CA GLU A 53 20.47 2.05 -1.36
C GLU A 53 20.25 0.99 -2.47
N PRO A 54 19.60 1.33 -3.61
CA PRO A 54 19.52 0.45 -4.76
C PRO A 54 20.92 0.12 -5.29
N LYS A 55 21.16 -1.12 -5.70
CA LYS A 55 22.45 -1.48 -6.30
C LYS A 55 22.66 -0.83 -7.67
N THR A 56 21.59 -0.67 -8.45
CA THR A 56 21.65 -0.10 -9.80
C THR A 56 20.26 0.29 -10.31
N ILE A 57 20.21 1.26 -11.23
CA ILE A 57 18.99 1.60 -12.00
C ILE A 57 19.07 1.05 -13.44
N ASP A 58 20.06 0.20 -13.74
CA ASP A 58 20.09 -0.58 -14.98
C ASP A 58 19.20 -1.82 -14.82
N GLN A 59 18.04 -1.82 -15.49
CA GLN A 59 17.06 -2.90 -15.42
C GLN A 59 17.67 -4.27 -15.77
N SER A 60 18.68 -4.33 -16.65
CA SER A 60 19.31 -5.58 -17.07
C SER A 60 20.29 -6.13 -16.03
N LYS A 61 20.67 -5.34 -15.03
CA LYS A 61 21.65 -5.71 -13.98
C LYS A 61 21.06 -5.71 -12.57
N SER A 62 19.84 -5.20 -12.40
CA SER A 62 19.13 -5.19 -11.14
C SER A 62 18.95 -6.60 -10.58
N SER A 63 19.18 -6.76 -9.28
CA SER A 63 19.07 -8.05 -8.57
C SER A 63 18.57 -7.90 -7.12
N ASP A 64 18.07 -6.72 -6.75
CA ASP A 64 17.59 -6.41 -5.42
C ASP A 64 16.22 -5.71 -5.46
N SER A 65 15.51 -5.77 -4.34
CA SER A 65 14.14 -5.25 -4.22
C SER A 65 14.06 -3.73 -4.20
N TYR A 66 15.11 -3.02 -3.81
CA TYR A 66 15.12 -1.55 -3.74
C TYR A 66 15.26 -0.94 -5.14
N SER A 67 16.19 -1.48 -5.93
CA SER A 67 16.29 -1.20 -7.37
C SER A 67 14.97 -1.51 -8.08
N SER A 68 14.37 -2.67 -7.77
CA SER A 68 13.09 -3.10 -8.38
C SER A 68 11.93 -2.17 -8.02
N GLN A 69 11.86 -1.66 -6.78
CA GLN A 69 10.85 -0.68 -6.36
C GLN A 69 10.93 0.61 -7.18
N ILE A 70 12.14 1.14 -7.38
CA ILE A 70 12.32 2.37 -8.18
C ILE A 70 12.00 2.09 -9.65
N LEU A 71 12.54 1.01 -10.21
CA LEU A 71 12.33 0.65 -11.61
C LEU A 71 10.85 0.41 -11.94
N ALA A 72 10.09 -0.22 -11.04
CA ALA A 72 8.66 -0.44 -11.24
C ALA A 72 7.82 0.86 -11.32
N ASN A 73 8.34 1.97 -10.80
CA ASN A 73 7.70 3.29 -10.89
C ASN A 73 8.15 4.07 -12.14
N CYS A 74 9.40 3.88 -12.59
CA CYS A 74 9.97 4.64 -13.71
C CYS A 74 9.89 3.90 -15.06
N GLN A 75 9.52 2.63 -15.06
CA GLN A 75 9.42 1.77 -16.25
C GLN A 75 8.05 1.10 -16.33
N GLU A 76 7.77 0.49 -17.48
CA GLU A 76 6.53 -0.23 -17.73
C GLU A 76 6.84 -1.59 -18.37
N SER A 77 6.28 -2.65 -17.82
CA SER A 77 6.39 -4.02 -18.33
C SER A 77 5.25 -4.35 -19.29
N LEU A 78 5.32 -5.50 -19.98
CA LEU A 78 4.22 -5.97 -20.85
C LEU A 78 2.89 -6.03 -20.08
N THR A 79 2.93 -6.55 -18.86
CA THR A 79 1.78 -6.70 -17.96
C THR A 79 2.16 -6.30 -16.53
N ARG A 80 1.16 -6.12 -15.66
CA ARG A 80 1.33 -5.83 -14.23
C ARG A 80 0.65 -6.90 -13.39
N ILE A 81 1.19 -7.19 -12.22
CA ILE A 81 0.50 -7.99 -11.20
C ILE A 81 -0.20 -7.00 -10.25
N VAL A 82 -1.51 -7.15 -10.09
CA VAL A 82 -2.32 -6.40 -9.13
C VAL A 82 -3.12 -7.38 -8.29
N GLN A 83 -3.63 -6.92 -7.15
CA GLN A 83 -4.58 -7.71 -6.36
C GLN A 83 -6.00 -7.25 -6.65
N ASP A 84 -6.91 -8.21 -6.82
CA ASP A 84 -8.35 -7.92 -6.89
C ASP A 84 -8.92 -7.57 -5.50
N GLU A 85 -10.21 -7.23 -5.43
CA GLU A 85 -10.91 -6.87 -4.19
C GLU A 85 -10.86 -7.96 -3.11
N ASN A 86 -10.59 -9.21 -3.50
CA ASN A 86 -10.48 -10.35 -2.60
C ASN A 86 -9.01 -10.66 -2.24
N GLY A 87 -8.05 -9.82 -2.65
CA GLY A 87 -6.63 -10.00 -2.42
C GLY A 87 -5.97 -11.03 -3.31
N LYS A 88 -6.61 -11.47 -4.40
CA LYS A 88 -6.05 -12.45 -5.33
C LYS A 88 -5.26 -11.76 -6.44
N ASP A 89 -4.07 -12.28 -6.72
CA ASP A 89 -3.26 -11.79 -7.83
C ASP A 89 -3.98 -11.97 -9.17
N LYS A 90 -3.96 -10.88 -9.95
CA LYS A 90 -4.50 -10.77 -11.29
C LYS A 90 -3.46 -10.10 -12.18
N ILE A 91 -3.39 -10.55 -13.43
CA ILE A 91 -2.59 -9.90 -14.46
C ILE A 91 -3.43 -8.78 -15.10
N GLU A 92 -2.90 -7.57 -15.04
CA GLU A 92 -3.44 -6.38 -15.68
C GLU A 92 -2.55 -5.91 -16.83
N LYS A 93 -3.10 -5.02 -17.66
CA LYS A 93 -2.42 -4.42 -18.81
C LYS A 93 -1.25 -3.52 -18.34
N GLY A 94 -0.11 -3.62 -19.01
CA GLY A 94 1.02 -2.71 -18.88
C GLY A 94 1.20 -1.90 -20.17
N ILE A 95 2.34 -2.08 -20.85
CA ILE A 95 2.53 -1.58 -22.22
C ILE A 95 1.73 -2.40 -23.24
N ALA A 96 1.41 -3.67 -22.93
CA ALA A 96 0.53 -4.47 -23.77
C ALA A 96 -0.95 -4.20 -23.43
N GLU A 97 -1.75 -3.86 -24.43
CA GLU A 97 -3.19 -3.64 -24.28
C GLU A 97 -4.01 -4.93 -24.45
N SER A 98 -3.43 -5.93 -25.11
CA SER A 98 -3.95 -7.30 -25.23
C SER A 98 -2.81 -8.26 -25.58
N TRP A 99 -3.04 -9.55 -25.36
CA TRP A 99 -2.13 -10.61 -25.80
C TRP A 99 -2.88 -11.90 -26.09
N GLU A 100 -2.31 -12.69 -26.97
CA GLU A 100 -2.78 -14.02 -27.34
C GLU A 100 -1.67 -15.04 -27.06
N THR A 101 -2.08 -16.25 -26.73
CA THR A 101 -1.16 -17.36 -26.46
C THR A 101 -1.54 -18.54 -27.36
N SER A 102 -0.56 -19.13 -28.03
CA SER A 102 -0.75 -20.35 -28.82
C SER A 102 -1.30 -21.51 -27.98
N ASP A 103 -1.84 -22.53 -28.65
CA ASP A 103 -2.38 -23.72 -28.00
C ASP A 103 -1.31 -24.47 -27.19
N ASP A 104 -0.08 -24.53 -27.72
CA ASP A 104 1.08 -25.17 -27.07
C ASP A 104 1.74 -24.31 -25.98
N LYS A 105 1.29 -23.06 -25.79
CA LYS A 105 1.82 -22.09 -24.80
C LYS A 105 3.27 -21.65 -25.01
N LEU A 106 3.87 -21.95 -26.16
CA LEU A 106 5.24 -21.56 -26.49
C LEU A 106 5.34 -20.23 -27.23
N THR A 107 4.24 -19.76 -27.83
CA THR A 107 4.20 -18.48 -28.55
C THR A 107 3.23 -17.52 -27.88
N TRP A 108 3.72 -16.30 -27.63
CA TRP A 108 2.94 -15.21 -27.06
C TRP A 108 3.02 -14.01 -27.98
N THR A 109 1.87 -13.46 -28.36
CA THR A 109 1.78 -12.27 -29.23
C THR A 109 1.13 -11.15 -28.44
N PHE A 110 1.89 -10.08 -28.20
CA PHE A 110 1.43 -8.90 -27.46
C PHE A 110 1.09 -7.76 -28.44
N LYS A 111 -0.06 -7.13 -28.25
CA LYS A 111 -0.41 -5.87 -28.91
C LYS A 111 -0.05 -4.73 -27.97
N LEU A 112 0.85 -3.85 -28.40
CA LEU A 112 1.32 -2.73 -27.60
C LEU A 112 0.44 -1.50 -27.81
N ARG A 113 0.23 -0.71 -26.75
CA ARG A 113 -0.38 0.61 -26.86
C ARG A 113 0.59 1.59 -27.52
N ASP A 114 0.05 2.67 -28.10
CA ASP A 114 0.88 3.80 -28.48
C ASP A 114 1.47 4.45 -27.22
N ALA A 115 2.79 4.58 -27.18
CA ALA A 115 3.54 5.02 -26.02
C ALA A 115 4.83 5.70 -26.44
N LYS A 116 5.28 6.62 -25.59
CA LYS A 116 6.53 7.35 -25.77
C LYS A 116 7.44 7.08 -24.60
N TRP A 117 8.73 7.08 -24.88
CA TRP A 117 9.73 7.21 -23.83
C TRP A 117 9.71 8.62 -23.26
N SER A 118 10.36 8.81 -22.12
CA SER A 118 10.41 10.09 -21.43
C SER A 118 11.11 11.20 -22.24
N ASP A 119 11.89 10.84 -23.26
CA ASP A 119 12.62 11.75 -24.15
C ASP A 119 11.95 12.03 -25.51
N GLY A 120 10.85 11.33 -25.84
CA GLY A 120 10.01 11.58 -27.02
C GLY A 120 10.30 10.70 -28.23
#